data_AF-A0A3C0MC26-F1
#
_entry.id   AF-A0A3C0MC26-F1
#
_cell.length_a   1.000
_cell.length_b   1.000
_cell.length_c   1.000
_cell.angle_alpha   90.00
_cell.angle_beta   90.00
_cell.angle_gamma   90.00
#
_symmetry.space_group_name_H-M   'P 1'
#
loop_
_entity.id
_entity.type
_entity.pdbx_description
1 polymer ?
#
loop_
_entity_poly.entity_id
_entity_poly.type
_entity_poly.pdbx_seq_one_letter_code
_entity_poly.pdbx_strand_id
1 'polypeptide(L)' 'MTAAEVLDIGREAIWVLVVTAAPAMLVALVVGSVIGLLQALTQIQEATLVFVPKILCVFGALVLFMPFMGAVL' A
#
# COMPACT_ATOMS: atom_id res chain seq x y z
N MET A 1 9.77 -2.92 -32.11
CA MET A 1 9.87 -3.79 -30.92
C MET A 1 11.20 -4.52 -30.96
N THR A 2 12.26 -3.80 -30.63
CA THR A 2 13.57 -4.37 -30.34
C THR A 2 13.58 -4.92 -28.91
N ALA A 3 14.52 -5.81 -28.59
CA ALA A 3 14.65 -6.32 -27.21
C ALA A 3 14.95 -5.19 -26.20
N ALA A 4 15.63 -4.13 -26.63
CA ALA A 4 15.90 -2.94 -25.82
C ALA A 4 14.61 -2.16 -25.49
N GLU A 5 13.73 -1.95 -26.48
CA GLU A 5 12.44 -1.27 -26.26
C GLU A 5 11.55 -2.02 -25.27
N VAL A 6 11.55 -3.37 -25.31
CA VAL A 6 10.77 -4.19 -24.35
C VAL A 6 11.32 -4.05 -22.93
N LEU A 7 12.64 -3.98 -22.77
CA LEU A 7 13.29 -3.77 -21.47
C LEU A 7 12.97 -2.38 -20.88
N ASP A 8 12.97 -1.35 -21.72
CA ASP A 8 12.65 0.01 -21.29
C ASP A 8 11.20 0.14 -20.84
N ILE A 9 10.25 -0.44 -21.59
CA ILE A 9 8.84 -0.51 -21.19
C ILE A 9 8.67 -1.28 -19.87
N GLY A 10 9.39 -2.40 -19.71
CA GLY A 10 9.35 -3.18 -18.48
C GLY A 10 9.85 -2.40 -17.26
N ARG A 11 10.92 -1.60 -17.42
CA ARG A 11 11.43 -0.73 -16.36
C ARG A 11 10.42 0.35 -15.99
N GLU A 12 9.82 1.01 -16.98
CA GLU A 12 8.84 2.07 -16.76
C GLU A 12 7.58 1.53 -16.07
N ALA A 13 7.10 0.35 -16.48
CA ALA A 13 5.98 -0.32 -15.84
C ALA A 13 6.25 -0.64 -14.36
N ILE A 14 7.45 -1.12 -14.02
CA ILE A 14 7.84 -1.35 -12.62
C ILE A 14 7.85 -0.04 -11.84
N TRP A 15 8.34 1.04 -12.43
CA TRP A 15 8.38 2.35 -11.79
C TRP A 15 6.98 2.89 -11.48
N VAL A 16 6.07 2.84 -12.46
CA VAL A 16 4.66 3.20 -12.30
C VAL A 16 4.01 2.37 -11.20
N LEU A 17 4.23 1.05 -11.19
CA LEU A 17 3.70 0.16 -10.16
C LEU A 17 4.16 0.55 -8.75
N VAL A 18 5.46 0.82 -8.58
CA VAL A 18 6.03 1.20 -7.27
C VAL A 18 5.44 2.52 -6.78
N VAL A 19 5.41 3.55 -7.62
CA VAL A 19 4.89 4.88 -7.25
C VAL A 19 3.39 4.81 -6.93
N THR A 20 2.65 4.03 -7.70
CA THR A 20 1.21 3.82 -7.53
C THR A 20 0.88 3.08 -6.23
N ALA A 21 1.67 2.06 -5.86
CA ALA A 21 1.46 1.27 -4.65
C ALA A 21 2.00 1.95 -3.36
N ALA A 22 2.99 2.83 -3.47
CA ALA A 22 3.68 3.47 -2.35
C ALA A 22 2.74 4.10 -1.29
N PRO A 23 1.75 4.96 -1.64
CA PRO A 23 0.90 5.59 -0.63
C PRO A 23 0.04 4.58 0.14
N ALA A 24 -0.53 3.58 -0.53
CA ALA A 24 -1.31 2.53 0.12
C ALA A 24 -0.44 1.65 1.03
N MET A 25 0.79 1.33 0.60
CA MET A 25 1.75 0.57 1.40
C MET A 25 2.18 1.33 2.66
N LEU A 26 2.41 2.65 2.56
CA LEU A 26 2.75 3.49 3.71
C LEU A 26 1.62 3.53 4.75
N VAL A 27 0.38 3.68 4.31
CA VAL A 27 -0.78 3.64 5.22
C VAL A 27 -0.91 2.26 5.88
N ALA A 28 -0.77 1.19 5.10
CA ALA A 28 -0.82 -0.18 5.62
C ALA A 28 0.29 -0.44 6.67
N LEU A 29 1.48 0.10 6.45
CA LEU A 29 2.61 0.00 7.37
C LEU A 29 2.33 0.74 8.67
N VAL A 30 2.01 2.04 8.60
CA VAL A 30 1.79 2.88 9.79
C VAL A 30 0.66 2.31 10.65
N VAL A 31 -0.48 1.98 10.04
CA VAL A 31 -1.64 1.44 10.76
C VAL A 31 -1.33 0.07 11.35
N GLY A 32 -0.65 -0.80 10.60
CA GLY A 32 -0.23 -2.11 11.09
C GLY A 32 0.72 -2.01 12.28
N SER A 33 1.70 -1.10 12.22
CA SER A 33 2.65 -0.86 13.31
C SER A 33 1.97 -0.30 14.55
N VAL A 34 1.08 0.70 14.40
CA VAL A 34 0.35 1.29 15.55
C VAL A 34 -0.52 0.23 16.23
N ILE A 35 -1.29 -0.54 15.46
CA ILE A 35 -2.16 -1.57 16.05
C ILE A 35 -1.32 -2.69 16.66
N GLY A 36 -0.25 -3.14 16.00
CA GLY A 36 0.66 -4.15 16.55
C GLY A 36 1.29 -3.72 17.88
N LEU A 37 1.63 -2.44 18.01
CA LEU A 37 2.14 -1.87 19.26
C LEU A 37 1.07 -1.87 20.35
N LEU A 38 -0.16 -1.48 20.04
CA LEU A 38 -1.29 -1.53 20.98
C LEU A 38 -1.59 -2.96 21.43
N GLN A 39 -1.53 -3.93 20.53
CA GLN A 39 -1.69 -5.35 20.86
C GLN A 39 -0.59 -5.85 21.79
N ALA A 40 0.66 -5.46 21.54
CA ALA A 40 1.78 -5.81 22.41
C ALA A 40 1.64 -5.19 23.80
N LEU A 41 1.23 -3.92 23.89
CA LEU A 41 1.08 -3.19 25.16
C LEU A 41 -0.10 -3.68 26.00
N THR A 42 -1.20 -4.07 25.35
CA THR A 42 -2.43 -4.53 26.04
C THR A 42 -2.50 -6.05 26.23
N GLN A 43 -1.56 -6.79 25.64
CA GLN A 43 -1.56 -8.25 25.58
C GLN A 43 -2.79 -8.88 24.88
N ILE A 44 -3.56 -8.10 24.13
CA ILE A 44 -4.72 -8.58 23.37
C ILE A 44 -4.24 -9.04 21.98
N GLN A 45 -4.10 -10.35 21.79
CA GLN A 45 -3.67 -10.96 20.52
C GLN A 45 -4.84 -11.51 19.68
N GLU A 46 -5.91 -10.72 19.59
CA GLU A 46 -7.06 -11.05 18.74
C GLU A 46 -6.75 -10.72 17.28
N ALA A 47 -6.71 -11.74 16.42
CA ALA A 47 -6.36 -11.58 15.00
C ALA A 47 -7.31 -10.63 14.25
N THR A 48 -8.58 -10.59 14.66
CA THR A 48 -9.63 -9.73 14.07
C THR A 48 -9.38 -8.24 14.32
N LEU A 49 -8.78 -7.89 15.46
CA LEU A 49 -8.53 -6.52 15.89
C LEU A 49 -7.43 -5.83 15.05
N VAL A 50 -6.52 -6.60 14.45
CA VAL A 50 -5.56 -6.08 13.45
C VAL A 50 -6.24 -5.89 12.11
N PHE A 51 -7.04 -6.88 11.71
CA PHE A 51 -7.47 -7.03 10.33
C PHE A 51 -8.49 -5.97 9.93
N VAL A 52 -9.51 -5.74 10.76
CA VAL A 52 -10.62 -4.84 10.43
C VAL A 52 -10.17 -3.38 10.30
N PRO A 53 -9.48 -2.77 11.28
CA PRO A 53 -9.09 -1.36 11.17
C PRO A 53 -8.07 -1.14 10.04
N LYS A 54 -7.17 -2.11 9.81
CA LYS A 54 -6.18 -2.06 8.73
C LYS A 54 -6.85 -2.03 7.36
N ILE A 55 -7.84 -2.89 7.11
CA ILE A 55 -8.58 -2.91 5.83
C ILE A 55 -9.27 -1.57 5.58
N LEU A 56 -9.97 -1.03 6.59
CA LEU A 56 -10.69 0.23 6.45
C LEU A 56 -9.75 1.39 6.12
N CYS A 57 -8.58 1.46 6.78
CA CYS A 57 -7.58 2.49 6.50
C CYS A 57 -6.97 2.35 5.10
N VAL A 58 -6.64 1.13 4.67
CA VAL A 58 -6.09 0.89 3.32
C VAL A 58 -7.13 1.21 2.25
N PHE A 59 -8.39 0.83 2.46
CA PHE A 59 -9.48 1.15 1.55
C PHE A 59 -9.70 2.66 1.46
N GLY A 60 -9.71 3.37 2.59
CA GLY A 60 -9.79 4.83 2.62
C GLY A 60 -8.61 5.49 1.91
N ALA A 61 -7.39 4.96 2.07
CA ALA A 61 -6.21 5.43 1.36
C ALA A 61 -6.35 5.23 -0.15
N LEU A 62 -6.81 4.06 -0.60
CA LEU A 62 -7.02 3.81 -2.03
C LEU A 62 -8.02 4.78 -2.65
N VAL A 63 -9.12 5.09 -1.95
CA VAL A 63 -10.10 6.07 -2.43
C VAL A 63 -9.51 7.48 -2.47
N LEU A 64 -8.75 7.87 -1.43
CA LEU A 64 -8.17 9.21 -1.33
C LEU A 64 -7.02 9.45 -2.31
N PHE A 65 -6.20 8.42 -2.55
CA PHE A 65 -5.07 8.46 -3.48
C PHE A 65 -5.43 8.01 -4.90
N MET A 66 -6.68 7.59 -5.16
CA MET A 66 -7.18 7.27 -6.49
C MET A 66 -6.84 8.33 -7.57
N PRO A 67 -7.06 9.65 -7.36
CA PRO A 67 -6.70 10.66 -8.36
C PRO A 67 -5.19 10.78 -8.57
N PHE A 68 -4.39 10.54 -7.53
CA PHE A 68 -2.92 10.50 -7.65
C PHE A 68 -2.46 9.29 -8.47
N MET A 69 -3.00 8.10 -8.17
CA MET A 69 -2.71 6.87 -8.89
C MET A 69 -3.11 6.97 -10.38
N GLY A 70 -4.24 7.61 -10.68
CA GLY A 70 -4.68 7.87 -12.05
C GLY A 70 -3.86 8.91 -12.80
N ALA A 71 -3.11 9.78 -12.11
CA ALA A 71 -2.21 10.76 -12.73
C ALA A 71 -0.80 10.19 -13.02
N VAL A 72 -0.44 9.08 -12.39
CA VAL A 72 0.85 8.37 -12.57
C VAL A 72 0.79 7.38 -13.75
N LEU A 73 -0.42 7.01 -14.17
CA LEU A 73 -0.71 6.09 -15.27
C LEU A 73 -0.86 6.82 -16.61
#